data_AF-A0A8S1HJP3-F1
#
_entry.id   AF-A0A8S1HJP3-F1
#
_cell.length_a   1.000
_cell.length_b   1.000
_cell.length_c   1.000
_cell.angle_alpha   90.00
_cell.angle_beta   90.00
_cell.angle_gamma   90.00
#
_symmetry.space_group_name_H-M   'P 1'
#
loop_
_entity.id
_entity.type
_entity.pdbx_description
1 polymer ?
#
loop_
_entity_poly.entity_id
_entity_poly.type
_entity_poly.pdbx_seq_one_letter_code
_entity_poly.pdbx_strand_id
1 'polypeptide(L)'
;MVNDLQAEIGRRKRAGWAAFNSIKEVTSQLKDPKLRAHIFEASIIPAISYGTEVWPDTKKNATALRTSYRALERALIGTTRFEQWKKEQRSTDLRQLSQIRDLEEHIQRGKHRWGGHVIRRQDDRWSTRLTHWIPRNIKRPPTRWTDYFRKNISQPGRHWMTVAQDRAAWRTCGPR
;
A
#
# COMPACT_ATOMS: atom_id res chain seq x y z
N MET A 1 -10.17 18.49 14.89
CA MET A 1 -10.30 17.03 14.68
C MET A 1 -8.92 16.49 14.30
N VAL A 2 -8.20 15.87 15.24
CA VAL A 2 -6.86 15.31 14.96
C VAL A 2 -7.09 13.97 14.26
N ASN A 3 -6.84 13.92 12.95
CA ASN A 3 -6.88 12.68 12.20
C ASN A 3 -5.69 11.80 12.64
N ASP A 4 -5.92 10.90 13.60
CA ASP A 4 -4.88 10.00 14.07
C ASP A 4 -4.67 8.84 13.09
N LEU A 5 -3.84 9.11 12.10
CA LEU A 5 -3.39 8.13 11.13
C LEU A 5 -2.74 6.90 11.78
N GLN A 6 -2.16 7.03 12.99
CA GLN A 6 -1.58 5.88 13.69
C GLN A 6 -2.65 4.93 14.22
N ALA A 7 -3.75 5.46 14.78
CA ALA A 7 -4.90 4.67 15.17
C ALA A 7 -5.50 3.91 13.98
N GLU A 8 -5.58 4.57 12.81
CA GLU A 8 -6.07 3.94 11.58
C GLU A 8 -5.14 2.82 11.08
N ILE A 9 -3.82 3.04 11.09
CA ILE A 9 -2.84 1.99 10.77
C ILE A 9 -3.00 0.80 11.73
N GLY A 10 -3.20 1.06 13.02
CA GLY A 10 -3.50 0.04 14.01
C GLY A 10 -4.76 -0.76 13.66
N ARG A 11 -5.83 -0.10 13.20
CA ARG A 11 -7.05 -0.76 12.72
C ARG A 11 -6.79 -1.64 11.51
N ARG A 12 -6.06 -1.16 10.49
CA ARG A 12 -5.74 -1.96 9.29
C ARG A 12 -4.89 -3.18 9.60
N LYS A 13 -3.92 -3.04 10.51
CA LYS A 13 -3.13 -4.19 11.00
C LYS A 13 -4.02 -5.25 11.63
N ARG A 14 -4.93 -4.85 12.52
CA ARG A 14 -5.90 -5.78 13.16
C ARG A 14 -6.85 -6.41 12.13
N ALA A 15 -7.34 -5.63 11.17
CA ALA A 15 -8.20 -6.13 10.09
C ALA A 15 -7.48 -7.19 9.25
N GLY A 16 -6.22 -6.96 8.87
CA GLY A 16 -5.41 -7.95 8.16
C GLY A 16 -5.22 -9.26 8.93
N TRP A 17 -4.96 -9.17 10.24
CA TRP A 17 -4.90 -10.35 11.12
C TRP A 17 -6.24 -11.06 11.28
N ALA A 18 -7.33 -10.33 11.44
CA ALA A 18 -8.67 -10.90 11.53
C ALA A 18 -9.04 -11.65 10.23
N ALA A 19 -8.79 -11.05 9.07
CA ALA A 19 -9.00 -11.67 7.77
C ALA A 19 -8.13 -12.91 7.55
N PHE A 20 -6.88 -12.90 8.04
CA PHE A 20 -6.04 -14.09 7.99
C PHE A 20 -6.58 -15.21 8.89
N ASN A 21 -6.98 -14.88 10.12
CA ASN A 21 -7.50 -15.87 11.05
C ASN A 21 -8.75 -16.57 10.51
N SER A 22 -9.62 -15.88 9.76
CA SER A 22 -10.81 -16.50 9.15
C SER A 22 -10.48 -17.48 8.04
N ILE A 23 -9.34 -17.32 7.34
CA ILE A 23 -8.93 -18.21 6.24
C ILE A 23 -7.85 -19.22 6.64
N LYS A 24 -7.30 -19.10 7.85
CA LYS A 24 -6.09 -19.80 8.29
C LYS A 24 -6.22 -21.31 8.12
N GLU A 25 -7.34 -21.87 8.56
CA GLU A 25 -7.62 -23.31 8.46
C GLU A 25 -7.61 -23.78 6.99
N VAL A 26 -8.38 -23.10 6.12
CA VAL A 26 -8.42 -23.40 4.69
C VAL A 26 -7.03 -23.32 4.07
N THR A 27 -6.29 -22.24 4.33
CA THR A 27 -4.93 -22.06 3.78
C THR A 27 -3.91 -23.06 4.30
N SER A 28 -4.15 -23.68 5.46
CA SER A 28 -3.27 -24.69 6.06
C SER A 28 -3.46 -26.08 5.44
N GLN A 29 -4.66 -26.39 4.97
CA GLN A 29 -5.00 -27.67 4.35
C GLN A 29 -4.59 -27.72 2.87
N LEU A 30 -4.48 -26.56 2.23
CA LEU A 30 -4.08 -26.45 0.83
C LEU A 30 -2.59 -26.78 0.66
N LYS A 31 -2.27 -27.64 -0.32
CA LYS A 31 -0.88 -27.97 -0.68
C LYS A 31 -0.31 -27.05 -1.76
N ASP A 32 -1.15 -26.55 -2.66
CA ASP A 32 -0.71 -25.67 -3.75
C ASP A 32 -0.37 -24.26 -3.20
N PRO A 33 0.90 -23.83 -3.30
CA PRO A 33 1.31 -22.50 -2.85
C PRO A 33 0.64 -21.37 -3.66
N LYS A 34 0.34 -21.58 -4.94
CA LYS A 34 -0.29 -20.54 -5.78
C LYS A 34 -1.72 -20.27 -5.34
N LEU A 35 -2.50 -21.32 -5.11
CA LEU A 35 -3.87 -21.19 -4.62
C LEU A 35 -3.91 -20.56 -3.22
N ARG A 36 -2.99 -20.93 -2.33
CA ARG A 36 -2.83 -20.30 -1.01
C ARG A 36 -2.53 -18.81 -1.12
N ALA A 37 -1.59 -18.44 -1.99
CA ALA A 37 -1.24 -17.06 -2.25
C ALA A 37 -2.45 -16.28 -2.76
N HIS A 38 -3.21 -16.86 -3.70
CA HIS A 38 -4.39 -16.21 -4.25
C HIS A 38 -5.47 -15.91 -3.20
N ILE A 39 -5.83 -16.91 -2.36
CA ILE A 39 -6.81 -16.74 -1.29
C ILE A 39 -6.32 -15.72 -0.25
N PHE A 40 -5.02 -15.78 0.09
CA PHE A 40 -4.40 -14.82 0.99
C PHE A 40 -4.48 -13.40 0.43
N GLU A 41 -4.07 -13.19 -0.82
CA GLU A 41 -4.11 -11.88 -1.47
C GLU A 41 -5.53 -11.33 -1.55
N ALA A 42 -6.49 -12.15 -1.96
CA ALA A 42 -7.89 -11.75 -2.09
C ALA A 42 -8.51 -11.31 -0.75
N SER A 43 -8.07 -11.88 0.37
CA SER A 43 -8.64 -11.63 1.69
C SER A 43 -7.88 -10.56 2.49
N ILE A 44 -6.55 -10.66 2.53
CA ILE A 44 -5.69 -9.82 3.39
C ILE A 44 -5.42 -8.48 2.74
N ILE A 45 -5.12 -8.43 1.43
CA ILE A 45 -4.71 -7.18 0.78
C ILE A 45 -5.80 -6.11 0.91
N PRO A 46 -7.09 -6.37 0.59
CA PRO A 46 -8.14 -5.38 0.77
C PRO A 46 -8.29 -4.91 2.23
N ALA A 47 -8.15 -5.83 3.19
CA ALA A 47 -8.30 -5.51 4.61
C ALA A 47 -7.20 -4.58 5.12
N ILE A 48 -5.94 -4.83 4.72
CA ILE A 48 -4.77 -4.07 5.18
C ILE A 48 -4.51 -2.79 4.36
N SER A 49 -4.86 -2.77 3.07
CA SER A 49 -4.60 -1.65 2.17
C SER A 49 -5.72 -0.61 2.14
N TYR A 50 -6.86 -0.88 2.77
CA TYR A 50 -7.99 0.05 2.79
C TYR A 50 -7.57 1.45 3.28
N GLY A 51 -7.87 2.46 2.47
CA GLY A 51 -7.56 3.86 2.76
C GLY A 51 -6.09 4.27 2.54
N THR A 52 -5.17 3.34 2.31
CA THR A 52 -3.75 3.67 2.11
C THR A 52 -3.50 4.56 0.88
N GLU A 53 -4.39 4.47 -0.12
CA GLU A 53 -4.34 5.26 -1.34
C GLU A 53 -4.54 6.77 -1.11
N VAL A 54 -5.14 7.18 0.01
CA VAL A 54 -5.34 8.59 0.40
C VAL A 54 -4.34 9.09 1.44
N TRP A 55 -3.52 8.22 2.01
CA TRP A 55 -2.59 8.61 3.08
C TRP A 55 -1.31 9.27 2.55
N PRO A 56 -0.71 10.19 3.32
CA PRO A 56 0.68 10.60 3.09
C PRO A 56 1.63 9.40 3.11
N ASP A 57 2.53 9.36 2.12
CA ASP A 57 3.51 8.28 2.00
C ASP A 57 4.72 8.57 2.90
N THR A 58 4.59 8.23 4.18
CA THR A 58 5.69 8.36 5.13
C THR A 58 6.36 7.01 5.34
N LYS A 59 7.70 7.02 5.50
CA LYS A 59 8.48 5.81 5.81
C LYS A 59 7.96 5.07 7.04
N LYS A 60 7.47 5.80 8.05
CA LYS A 60 6.89 5.24 9.28
C LYS A 60 5.65 4.40 8.96
N ASN A 61 4.73 4.96 8.18
CA ASN A 61 3.48 4.27 7.81
C ASN A 61 3.75 3.05 6.94
N ALA A 62 4.59 3.21 5.91
CA ALA A 62 4.99 2.12 5.02
C ALA A 62 5.65 0.98 5.80
N THR A 63 6.57 1.30 6.72
CA THR A 63 7.25 0.30 7.56
C THR A 63 6.28 -0.41 8.49
N ALA A 64 5.30 0.29 9.08
CA ALA A 64 4.31 -0.31 9.97
C ALA A 64 3.41 -1.33 9.26
N LEU A 65 2.97 -1.03 8.04
CA LEU A 65 2.18 -1.95 7.22
C LEU A 65 3.04 -3.11 6.71
N ARG A 66 4.22 -2.81 6.17
CA ARG A 66 5.16 -3.82 5.66
C ARG A 66 5.54 -4.84 6.73
N THR A 67 5.91 -4.39 7.93
CA THR A 67 6.28 -5.30 9.03
C THR A 67 5.13 -6.23 9.43
N SER A 68 3.90 -5.73 9.41
CA SER A 68 2.70 -6.50 9.71
C SER A 68 2.38 -7.50 8.61
N TYR A 69 2.46 -7.09 7.35
CA TYR A 69 2.28 -7.97 6.20
C TYR A 69 3.32 -9.11 6.16
N ARG A 70 4.58 -8.81 6.50
CA ARG A 70 5.63 -9.85 6.60
C ARG A 70 5.37 -10.84 7.74
N ALA A 71 4.69 -10.42 8.80
CA ALA A 71 4.27 -11.33 9.86
C ALA A 71 3.12 -12.25 9.41
N LEU A 72 2.17 -11.72 8.64
CA LEU A 72 1.12 -12.50 7.99
C LEU A 72 1.68 -13.49 6.97
N GLU A 73 2.66 -13.09 6.16
CA GLU A 73 3.36 -13.97 5.21
C GLU A 73 4.03 -15.15 5.92
N ARG A 74 4.75 -14.88 7.02
CA ARG A 74 5.35 -15.94 7.85
C ARG A 74 4.30 -16.88 8.43
N ALA A 75 3.18 -16.34 8.91
CA ALA A 75 2.07 -17.13 9.43
C ALA A 75 1.42 -17.98 8.33
N LEU A 76 1.32 -17.47 7.10
CA LEU A 76 0.86 -18.24 5.94
C LEU A 76 1.78 -19.43 5.70
N ILE A 77 3.10 -19.22 5.63
CA ILE A 77 4.09 -20.29 5.37
C ILE A 77 4.13 -21.30 6.54
N GLY A 78 3.86 -20.85 7.77
CA GLY A 78 3.99 -21.66 8.97
C GLY A 78 5.38 -21.58 9.61
N THR A 79 6.11 -20.47 9.41
CA THR A 79 7.48 -20.28 9.91
C THR A 79 7.51 -19.14 10.94
N THR A 80 8.14 -19.37 12.08
CA THR A 80 8.40 -18.33 13.08
C THR A 80 9.63 -17.49 12.72
N ARG A 81 9.79 -16.34 13.37
CA ARG A 81 10.98 -15.49 13.16
C ARG A 81 12.28 -16.19 13.61
N PHE A 82 12.20 -17.01 14.64
CA PHE A 82 13.33 -17.80 15.14
C PHE A 82 13.73 -18.89 14.14
N GLU A 83 12.77 -19.63 13.59
CA GLU A 83 13.04 -20.66 12.57
C GLU A 83 13.58 -20.06 11.28
N GLN A 84 13.06 -18.91 10.86
CA GLN A 84 13.58 -18.17 9.72
C GLN A 84 15.06 -17.84 9.92
N TRP A 85 15.42 -17.33 11.10
CA TRP A 85 16.81 -17.01 11.45
C TRP A 85 17.68 -18.26 11.52
N LYS A 86 17.21 -19.33 12.18
CA LYS A 86 17.92 -20.61 12.31
C LYS A 86 18.21 -21.26 10.96
N LYS A 87 17.32 -21.09 9.98
CA LYS A 87 17.48 -21.59 8.60
C LYS A 87 18.22 -20.59 7.68
N GLU A 88 18.70 -19.46 8.23
CA GLU A 88 19.35 -18.37 7.50
C GLU A 88 18.53 -17.84 6.29
N GLN A 89 17.21 -17.92 6.38
CA GLN A 89 16.32 -17.57 5.28
C GLN A 89 16.11 -16.06 5.18
N ARG A 90 16.37 -15.52 3.98
CA ARG A 90 16.12 -14.12 3.65
C ARG A 90 14.63 -13.89 3.39
N SER A 91 14.23 -12.62 3.46
CA SER A 91 12.86 -12.23 3.11
C SER A 91 12.55 -12.41 1.61
N THR A 92 13.56 -12.51 0.75
CA THR A 92 13.42 -12.94 -0.65
C THR A 92 12.96 -14.38 -0.75
N ASP A 93 13.50 -15.25 0.09
CA ASP A 93 13.27 -16.69 0.03
C ASP A 93 11.85 -16.99 0.52
N LEU A 94 11.42 -16.31 1.59
CA LEU A 94 10.03 -16.37 2.04
C LEU A 94 9.04 -15.91 0.95
N ARG A 95 9.38 -14.89 0.16
CA ARG A 95 8.54 -14.44 -0.97
C ARG A 95 8.45 -15.47 -2.09
N GLN A 96 9.55 -16.16 -2.37
CA GLN A 96 9.56 -17.24 -3.36
C GLN A 96 8.69 -18.42 -2.89
N LEU A 97 8.70 -18.72 -1.58
CA LEU A 97 7.89 -19.77 -0.98
C LEU A 97 6.40 -19.40 -0.89
N SER A 98 6.09 -18.17 -0.47
CA SER A 98 4.71 -17.71 -0.28
C SER A 98 4.02 -17.40 -1.60
N GLN A 99 4.77 -17.02 -2.64
CA GLN A 99 4.27 -16.58 -3.94
C GLN A 99 3.27 -15.41 -3.88
N ILE A 100 3.26 -14.66 -2.77
CA ILE A 100 2.38 -13.49 -2.61
C ILE A 100 3.04 -12.24 -3.21
N ARG A 101 2.19 -11.34 -3.71
CA ARG A 101 2.57 -10.01 -4.17
C ARG A 101 3.05 -9.15 -3.02
N ASP A 102 3.93 -8.21 -3.35
CA ASP A 102 4.34 -7.19 -2.40
C ASP A 102 3.19 -6.22 -2.09
N LEU A 103 2.95 -5.98 -0.81
CA LEU A 103 1.90 -5.06 -0.37
C LEU A 103 2.18 -3.64 -0.85
N GLU A 104 3.45 -3.23 -0.84
CA GLU A 104 3.86 -1.89 -1.22
C GLU A 104 3.53 -1.60 -2.70
N GLU A 105 3.77 -2.56 -3.58
CA GLU A 105 3.40 -2.48 -5.00
C GLU A 105 1.88 -2.30 -5.16
N HIS A 106 1.08 -3.07 -4.43
CA HIS A 106 -0.39 -2.94 -4.45
C HIS A 106 -0.85 -1.55 -3.99
N ILE A 107 -0.30 -1.05 -2.86
CA ILE A 107 -0.62 0.28 -2.33
C ILE A 107 -0.25 1.37 -3.32
N GLN A 108 0.95 1.30 -3.90
CA GLN A 108 1.43 2.29 -4.87
C GLN A 108 0.56 2.31 -6.12
N ARG A 109 0.15 1.16 -6.65
CA ARG A 109 -0.79 1.07 -7.78
C ARG A 109 -2.17 1.65 -7.44
N GLY A 110 -2.71 1.34 -6.27
CA GLY A 110 -3.98 1.91 -5.79
C GLY A 110 -3.91 3.44 -5.68
N LYS A 111 -2.83 3.94 -5.06
CA LYS A 111 -2.55 5.38 -4.94
C LYS A 111 -2.40 6.07 -6.29
N HIS A 112 -1.70 5.45 -7.24
CA HIS A 112 -1.58 5.94 -8.62
C HIS A 112 -2.94 6.02 -9.32
N ARG A 113 -3.75 4.96 -9.23
CA ARG A 113 -5.10 4.95 -9.79
C ARG A 113 -5.97 6.05 -9.18
N TRP A 114 -5.95 6.18 -7.85
CA TRP A 114 -6.71 7.19 -7.12
C TRP A 114 -6.25 8.61 -7.45
N GLY A 115 -4.94 8.86 -7.54
CA GLY A 115 -4.37 10.16 -7.91
C GLY A 115 -4.89 10.65 -9.27
N GLY A 116 -4.88 9.77 -10.28
CA GLY A 116 -5.45 10.09 -11.58
C GLY A 116 -6.96 10.33 -11.54
N HIS A 117 -7.70 9.55 -10.75
CA HIS A 117 -9.14 9.75 -10.55
C HIS A 117 -9.47 11.12 -9.96
N VAL A 118 -8.75 11.52 -8.90
CA VAL A 118 -8.96 12.82 -8.24
C VAL A 118 -8.73 13.98 -9.21
N ILE A 119 -7.66 13.95 -9.99
CA ILE A 119 -7.30 15.05 -10.91
C ILE A 119 -8.27 15.18 -12.09
N ARG A 120 -8.85 14.08 -12.55
CA ARG A 120 -9.81 14.10 -13.68
C ARG A 120 -11.26 14.34 -13.25
N ARG A 121 -11.53 14.43 -11.95
CA ARG A 121 -12.87 14.65 -11.41
C ARG A 121 -13.29 16.10 -11.64
N GLN A 122 -14.54 16.33 -12.07
CA GLN A 122 -15.08 17.66 -12.41
C GLN A 122 -16.15 18.17 -11.42
N ASP A 123 -16.38 17.48 -10.31
CA ASP A 123 -17.50 17.75 -9.38
C ASP A 123 -17.20 18.80 -8.29
N ASP A 124 -16.11 19.57 -8.45
CA ASP A 124 -15.63 20.62 -7.53
C ASP A 124 -15.67 20.26 -6.03
N ARG A 125 -15.52 18.96 -5.72
CA ARG A 125 -15.47 18.51 -4.33
C ARG A 125 -14.24 19.08 -3.62
N TRP A 126 -14.39 19.29 -2.32
CA TRP A 126 -13.32 19.75 -1.43
C TRP A 126 -12.03 18.91 -1.57
N SER A 127 -12.13 17.62 -1.90
CA SER A 127 -10.97 16.75 -2.14
C SER A 127 -10.08 17.24 -3.29
N THR A 128 -10.68 17.78 -4.34
CA THR A 128 -9.96 18.33 -5.50
C THR A 128 -9.31 19.65 -5.12
N ARG A 129 -10.06 20.54 -4.46
CA ARG A 129 -9.53 21.83 -3.96
C ARG A 129 -8.34 21.64 -3.01
N LEU A 130 -8.44 20.69 -2.06
CA LEU A 130 -7.36 20.36 -1.13
C LEU A 130 -6.11 19.82 -1.85
N THR A 131 -6.29 19.08 -2.94
CA THR A 131 -5.20 18.52 -3.74
C THR A 131 -4.41 19.62 -4.48
N HIS A 132 -5.09 20.67 -4.94
CA HIS A 132 -4.45 21.83 -5.58
C HIS A 132 -3.83 22.82 -4.59
N TRP A 133 -4.22 22.75 -3.32
CA TRP A 133 -3.76 23.70 -2.31
C TRP A 133 -2.28 23.50 -1.93
N ILE A 134 -1.52 24.59 -1.94
CA ILE A 134 -0.09 24.62 -1.56
C ILE A 134 0.08 25.66 -0.45
N PRO A 135 0.39 25.26 0.79
CA PRO A 135 0.67 26.22 1.86
C PRO A 135 1.99 26.95 1.57
N ARG A 136 1.95 28.29 1.54
CA ARG A 136 3.11 29.12 1.14
C ARG A 136 3.97 29.64 2.32
N ASN A 137 3.50 29.55 3.57
CA ASN A 137 4.12 30.20 4.73
C ASN A 137 4.64 29.24 5.83
N ILE A 138 4.97 28.00 5.49
CA ILE A 138 5.48 27.01 6.46
C ILE A 138 6.89 26.59 6.05
N LYS A 139 7.90 26.82 6.91
CA LYS A 139 9.31 26.49 6.62
C LYS A 139 9.56 24.98 6.44
N ARG A 140 8.80 24.13 7.17
CA ARG A 140 8.89 22.66 7.10
C ARG A 140 7.48 22.05 7.15
N PRO A 141 6.73 22.07 6.04
CA PRO A 141 5.40 21.50 6.03
C PRO A 141 5.47 19.97 6.21
N PRO A 142 4.49 19.35 6.89
CA PRO A 142 4.37 17.90 6.95
C PRO A 142 4.28 17.28 5.56
N THR A 143 4.75 16.04 5.40
CA THR A 143 4.62 15.29 4.14
C THR A 143 3.16 15.17 3.75
N ARG A 144 2.84 15.58 2.52
CA ARG A 144 1.49 15.55 1.97
C ARG A 144 1.29 14.33 1.09
N TRP A 145 0.02 13.96 0.88
CA TRP A 145 -0.35 12.91 -0.07
C TRP A 145 0.20 13.18 -1.48
N THR A 146 0.15 14.44 -1.95
CA THR A 146 0.63 14.86 -3.27
C THR A 146 2.15 14.77 -3.46
N ASP A 147 2.92 14.79 -2.37
CA ASP A 147 4.38 14.79 -2.46
C ASP A 147 4.91 13.45 -3.01
N TYR A 148 4.15 12.36 -2.85
CA TYR A 148 4.39 11.09 -3.52
C TYR A 148 4.42 11.26 -5.05
N PHE A 149 3.42 11.89 -5.65
CA PHE A 149 3.36 12.05 -7.12
C PHE A 149 4.41 13.03 -7.63
N ARG A 150 4.67 14.10 -6.86
CA ARG A 150 5.74 15.04 -7.20
C ARG A 150 7.11 14.36 -7.24
N LYS A 151 7.36 13.42 -6.32
CA LYS A 151 8.62 12.69 -6.24
C LYS A 151 8.74 11.59 -7.30
N ASN A 152 7.66 10.84 -7.53
CA ASN A 152 7.74 9.60 -8.31
C ASN A 152 7.25 9.73 -9.76
N ILE A 153 6.50 10.78 -10.11
CA ILE A 153 5.84 10.90 -11.43
C ILE A 153 6.21 12.19 -12.17
N SER A 154 6.43 13.29 -11.46
CA SER A 154 6.84 14.53 -12.13
C SER A 154 8.16 14.36 -12.87
N GLN A 155 8.20 14.84 -14.10
CA GLN A 155 9.40 14.90 -14.94
C GLN A 155 9.87 16.36 -15.06
N PRO A 156 11.13 16.63 -15.43
CA PRO A 156 11.57 17.98 -15.77
C PRO A 156 10.59 18.65 -16.74
N GLY A 157 10.05 19.81 -16.37
CA GLY A 157 9.08 20.55 -17.18
C GLY A 157 7.64 20.02 -17.21
N ARG A 158 7.32 18.86 -16.60
CA ARG A 158 5.97 18.28 -16.62
C ARG A 158 5.48 17.89 -15.23
N HIS A 159 4.53 18.66 -14.71
CA HIS A 159 3.92 18.40 -13.41
C HIS A 159 3.02 17.16 -13.47
N TRP A 160 3.06 16.31 -12.43
CA TRP A 160 2.28 15.06 -12.38
C TRP A 160 0.79 15.24 -12.62
N MET A 161 0.21 16.38 -12.21
CA MET A 161 -1.20 16.68 -12.47
C MET A 161 -1.43 16.68 -13.98
N THR A 162 -0.69 17.48 -14.75
CA THR A 162 -0.77 17.53 -16.23
C THR A 162 -0.64 16.16 -16.89
N VAL A 163 0.21 15.28 -16.35
CA VAL A 163 0.32 13.88 -16.82
C VAL A 163 -0.94 13.09 -16.50
N ALA A 164 -1.53 13.29 -15.31
CA ALA A 164 -2.74 12.62 -14.85
C ALA A 164 -4.01 13.01 -15.64
N GLN A 165 -4.07 14.19 -16.27
CA GLN A 165 -5.18 14.54 -17.17
C GLN A 165 -5.29 13.55 -18.34
N ASP A 166 -4.17 13.20 -18.96
CA ASP A 166 -4.12 12.22 -20.05
C ASP A 166 -4.13 10.79 -19.50
N ARG A 167 -5.20 10.03 -19.79
CA ARG A 167 -5.34 8.64 -19.33
C ARG A 167 -4.27 7.71 -19.91
N ALA A 168 -3.83 7.93 -21.14
CA ALA A 168 -2.82 7.09 -21.78
C ALA A 168 -1.46 7.33 -21.13
N ALA A 169 -1.05 8.60 -21.02
CA ALA A 169 0.18 8.97 -20.32
C ALA A 169 0.17 8.55 -18.84
N TRP A 170 -0.97 8.67 -18.15
CA TRP A 170 -1.07 8.25 -16.75
C TRP A 170 -0.87 6.73 -16.58
N ARG A 171 -1.33 5.90 -17.52
CA ARG A 171 -1.15 4.44 -17.43
C ARG A 171 0.31 4.02 -17.55
N THR A 172 1.14 4.77 -18.29
CA THR A 172 2.53 4.39 -18.58
C THR A 172 3.53 4.92 -17.55
N CYS A 173 3.19 5.99 -16.81
CA CYS A 173 4.10 6.61 -15.83
C CYS A 173 3.97 6.09 -14.39
N GLY A 174 3.08 5.11 -14.15
CA GLY A 174 2.83 4.54 -12.83
C GLY A 174 3.88 3.52 -12.37
N PRO A 175 3.80 3.09 -11.09
CA PRO A 175 4.63 2.00 -10.57
C PRO A 175 4.37 0.72 -11.38
N ARG A 176 5.47 0.09 -11.83
CA ARG A 176 5.45 -1.17 -12.60
C ARG A 176 4.98 -2.32 -11.73
#